data_AF-A0A524FD95-F1
#
_entry.id   AF-A0A524FD95-F1
#
_cell.length_a   1.000
_cell.length_b   1.000
_cell.length_c   1.000
_cell.angle_alpha   90.00
_cell.angle_beta   90.00
_cell.angle_gamma   90.00
#
_symmetry.space_group_name_H-M   'P 1'
#
loop_
_entity.id
_entity.type
_entity.pdbx_description
1 polymer ?
#
loop_
_entity_poly.entity_id
_entity_poly.type
_entity_poly.pdbx_seq_one_letter_code
_entity_poly.pdbx_strand_id
1 'polypeptide(L)'
;MDESKEGSENVTEFRLSKKKFIFNLLKLIPKMRKIRKRAQQILLETEPSQLSVEVPTSEQIQRDLEDICKVPHRRIGTEYAHEIEDYLVDKFREYGLESVNKEPLDVIDWNAKKWRLTVETEGDNIEIPCFYVLNTGFTDEKGINAPMVYIGTGKEKDFKKVDVKNKIVVADIEMPTLPFGKIIKLAKLFYVSDPTN
;
A
#
# COMPACT_ATOMS: atom_id res chain seq x y z
N MET A 1 -24.21 4.61 -40.79
CA MET A 1 -23.20 3.63 -40.36
C MET A 1 -21.88 4.33 -40.59
N ASP A 2 -21.48 5.12 -39.60
CA ASP A 2 -20.27 5.94 -39.69
C ASP A 2 -19.66 5.97 -38.29
N GLU A 3 -18.44 5.45 -38.19
CA GLU A 3 -17.72 5.16 -36.97
C GLU A 3 -17.13 6.46 -36.40
N SER A 4 -17.70 6.92 -35.28
CA SER A 4 -17.13 7.98 -34.47
C SER A 4 -15.82 7.51 -33.84
N LYS A 5 -14.72 8.08 -34.32
CA LYS A 5 -13.39 7.99 -33.71
C LYS A 5 -13.44 8.53 -32.29
N GLU A 6 -13.46 7.62 -31.33
CA GLU A 6 -13.32 7.90 -29.91
C GLU A 6 -11.85 8.17 -29.60
N GLY A 7 -11.56 9.39 -29.15
CA GLY A 7 -10.23 9.85 -28.79
C GLY A 7 -9.73 9.08 -27.57
N SER A 8 -8.77 8.18 -27.79
CA SER A 8 -8.02 7.53 -26.71
C SER A 8 -7.19 8.58 -25.97
N GLU A 9 -7.68 9.08 -24.84
CA GLU A 9 -6.92 9.93 -23.94
C GLU A 9 -5.73 9.15 -23.38
N ASN A 10 -4.55 9.71 -23.60
CA ASN A 10 -3.27 9.13 -23.21
C ASN A 10 -3.12 9.20 -21.68
N VAL A 11 -3.36 8.07 -21.01
CA VAL A 11 -2.96 7.84 -19.63
C VAL A 11 -1.48 8.21 -19.48
N THR A 12 -1.19 9.19 -18.63
CA THR A 12 0.17 9.71 -18.46
C THR A 12 0.97 8.73 -17.60
N GLU A 13 1.42 7.63 -18.21
CA GLU A 13 2.40 6.73 -17.62
C GLU A 13 3.59 7.54 -17.07
N PHE A 14 4.08 7.19 -15.89
CA PHE A 14 5.38 7.60 -15.38
C PHE A 14 6.43 7.36 -16.49
N ARG A 15 6.79 8.40 -17.26
CA ARG A 15 7.70 8.29 -18.41
C ARG A 15 9.15 8.18 -17.95
N LEU A 16 9.48 7.13 -17.21
CA LEU A 16 10.78 6.49 -17.43
C LEU A 16 10.72 5.90 -18.83
N SER A 17 11.38 6.55 -19.79
CA SER A 17 11.49 6.02 -21.16
C SER A 17 11.79 4.53 -21.09
N LYS A 18 10.97 3.68 -21.74
CA LYS A 18 11.15 2.22 -21.76
C LYS A 18 12.61 1.85 -22.07
N LYS A 19 13.27 2.64 -22.94
CA LYS A 19 14.70 2.53 -23.25
C LYS A 19 15.60 2.82 -22.04
N LYS A 20 15.35 3.91 -21.31
CA LYS A 20 16.13 4.30 -20.11
C LYS A 20 15.96 3.30 -18.96
N PHE A 21 14.75 2.75 -18.80
CA PHE A 21 14.46 1.71 -17.82
C PHE A 21 15.17 0.38 -18.16
N ILE A 22 15.02 -0.11 -19.40
CA ILE A 22 15.72 -1.32 -19.88
C ILE A 22 17.24 -1.15 -19.76
N PHE A 23 17.75 0.02 -20.14
CA PHE A 23 19.18 0.32 -20.04
C PHE A 23 19.68 0.32 -18.59
N ASN A 24 18.91 0.89 -17.65
CA ASN A 24 19.25 0.84 -16.23
C ASN A 24 19.17 -0.60 -15.66
N LEU A 25 18.19 -1.39 -16.09
CA LEU A 25 18.06 -2.80 -15.69
C LEU A 25 19.25 -3.62 -16.20
N LEU A 26 19.65 -3.43 -17.47
CA LEU A 26 20.84 -4.06 -18.06
C LEU A 26 22.12 -3.71 -17.29
N LYS A 27 22.25 -2.48 -16.78
CA LYS A 27 23.37 -2.07 -15.92
C LYS A 27 23.37 -2.73 -14.53
N LEU A 28 22.21 -3.12 -14.01
CA LEU A 28 22.08 -3.77 -12.71
C LEU A 28 22.41 -5.27 -12.75
N ILE A 29 22.14 -5.95 -13.88
CA ILE A 29 22.34 -7.40 -14.02
C ILE A 29 23.76 -7.87 -13.64
N PRO A 30 24.87 -7.23 -14.09
CA PRO A 30 26.22 -7.64 -13.71
C PRO A 30 26.50 -7.49 -12.22
N LYS A 31 26.06 -6.37 -11.62
CA LYS A 31 26.20 -6.09 -10.19
C LYS A 31 25.47 -7.15 -9.37
N MET A 32 24.25 -7.51 -9.77
CA MET A 32 23.45 -8.54 -9.12
C MET A 32 24.04 -9.95 -9.28
N ARG A 33 24.57 -10.30 -10.46
CA ARG A 33 25.29 -11.58 -10.67
C ARG A 33 26.52 -11.68 -9.75
N LYS A 34 27.26 -10.58 -9.57
CA LYS A 34 28.39 -10.52 -8.64
C LYS A 34 27.95 -10.72 -7.19
N ILE A 35 26.86 -10.07 -6.77
CA ILE A 35 26.26 -10.28 -5.44
C ILE A 35 25.84 -11.73 -5.24
N ARG A 36 25.16 -12.34 -6.23
CA ARG A 36 24.75 -13.75 -6.16
C ARG A 36 25.93 -14.70 -6.04
N LYS A 37 26.99 -14.53 -6.85
CA LYS A 37 28.21 -15.34 -6.73
C LYS A 37 28.85 -15.18 -5.36
N ARG A 38 28.91 -13.96 -4.83
CA ARG A 38 29.44 -13.70 -3.49
C ARG A 38 28.58 -14.35 -2.40
N ALA A 39 27.25 -14.26 -2.50
CA ALA A 39 26.34 -14.92 -1.57
C ALA A 39 26.47 -16.45 -1.62
N GLN A 40 26.62 -17.04 -2.81
CA GLN A 40 26.90 -18.46 -2.97
C GLN A 40 28.24 -18.85 -2.35
N GLN A 41 29.28 -18.04 -2.55
CA GLN A 41 30.58 -18.26 -1.92
C GLN A 41 30.49 -18.21 -0.39
N ILE A 42 29.79 -17.20 0.15
CA ILE A 42 29.53 -17.09 1.59
C ILE A 42 28.76 -18.33 2.08
N LEU A 43 27.72 -18.79 1.37
CA LEU A 43 26.97 -19.99 1.75
C LEU A 43 27.83 -21.26 1.75
N LEU A 44 28.83 -21.36 0.86
CA LEU A 44 29.77 -22.47 0.81
C LEU A 44 30.82 -22.39 1.93
N GLU A 45 31.18 -21.18 2.37
CA GLU A 45 32.14 -20.91 3.43
C GLU A 45 31.51 -20.85 4.82
N THR A 46 30.19 -20.71 4.90
CA THR A 46 29.46 -20.67 6.17
C THR A 46 29.19 -22.09 6.61
N GLU A 47 29.81 -22.48 7.73
CA GLU A 47 29.44 -23.69 8.46
C GLU A 47 27.93 -23.65 8.75
N PRO A 48 27.17 -24.71 8.42
CA PRO A 48 25.76 -24.76 8.72
C PRO A 48 25.57 -24.57 10.23
N SER A 49 24.69 -23.64 10.61
CA SER A 49 24.30 -23.43 12.00
C SER A 49 23.94 -24.77 12.64
N GLN A 50 24.58 -25.09 13.76
CA GLN A 50 24.25 -26.29 14.55
C GLN A 50 22.87 -26.18 15.23
N LEU A 51 22.28 -24.98 15.26
CA LEU A 51 20.88 -24.83 15.65
C LEU A 51 19.96 -25.28 14.51
N SER A 52 19.27 -26.39 14.72
CA SER A 52 18.06 -26.72 13.99
C SER A 52 16.92 -25.87 14.55
N VAL A 53 16.55 -24.82 13.83
CA VAL A 53 15.34 -24.06 14.13
C VAL A 53 14.20 -24.73 13.37
N GLU A 54 13.15 -25.14 14.09
CA GLU A 54 11.92 -25.61 13.47
C GLU A 54 11.26 -24.41 12.78
N VAL A 55 11.13 -24.49 11.46
CA VAL A 55 10.46 -23.46 10.67
C VAL A 55 8.96 -23.80 10.63
N PRO A 56 8.06 -22.85 10.90
CA PRO A 56 6.64 -23.10 10.86
C PRO A 56 6.19 -23.58 9.48
N THR A 57 5.23 -24.50 9.45
CA THR A 57 4.66 -25.01 8.20
C THR A 57 3.78 -23.95 7.54
N SER A 58 3.53 -24.10 6.23
CA SER A 58 2.61 -23.23 5.51
C SER A 58 1.21 -23.20 6.14
N GLU A 59 0.75 -24.34 6.67
CA GLU A 59 -0.54 -24.46 7.35
C GLU A 59 -0.56 -23.68 8.67
N GLN A 60 0.54 -23.68 9.43
CA GLN A 60 0.65 -22.88 10.65
C GLN A 60 0.63 -21.38 10.30
N ILE A 61 1.43 -20.96 9.33
CA ILE A 61 1.47 -19.56 8.86
C ILE A 61 0.10 -19.09 8.39
N GLN A 62 -0.63 -19.93 7.64
CA GLN A 62 -1.97 -19.60 7.16
C GLN A 62 -2.97 -19.43 8.31
N ARG A 63 -2.94 -20.31 9.32
CA ARG A 63 -3.80 -20.18 10.51
C ARG A 63 -3.49 -18.92 11.30
N ASP A 64 -2.21 -18.66 11.55
CA ASP A 64 -1.80 -17.44 12.27
C ASP A 64 -2.24 -16.18 11.50
N LEU A 65 -2.16 -16.20 10.17
CA LEU A 65 -2.63 -15.10 9.33
C LEU A 65 -4.15 -14.91 9.42
N GLU A 66 -4.92 -16.01 9.40
CA GLU A 66 -6.37 -15.99 9.55
C GLU A 66 -6.79 -15.43 10.91
N ASP A 67 -6.13 -15.85 11.98
CA ASP A 67 -6.38 -15.35 13.34
C ASP A 67 -6.05 -13.85 13.45
N ILE A 68 -4.89 -13.43 12.94
CA ILE A 68 -4.47 -12.02 12.95
C ILE A 68 -5.41 -11.15 12.09
N CYS A 69 -5.96 -11.68 11.00
CA CYS A 69 -6.83 -10.97 10.07
C CYS A 69 -8.33 -11.13 10.34
N LYS A 70 -8.71 -11.83 11.40
CA LYS A 70 -10.11 -12.00 11.80
C LYS A 70 -10.76 -10.69 12.24
N VAL A 71 -9.98 -9.79 12.83
CA VAL A 71 -10.45 -8.44 13.23
C VAL A 71 -10.54 -7.51 12.00
N PRO A 72 -11.47 -6.53 11.99
CA PRO A 72 -11.67 -5.65 10.83
C PRO A 72 -10.42 -4.84 10.42
N HIS A 73 -9.61 -4.42 11.40
CA HIS A 73 -8.35 -3.72 11.17
C HIS A 73 -7.45 -3.78 12.41
N ARG A 74 -6.16 -3.44 12.25
CA ARG A 74 -5.17 -3.39 13.34
C ARG A 74 -4.61 -1.98 13.51
N ARG A 75 -5.49 -0.98 13.54
CA ARG A 75 -5.09 0.43 13.71
C ARG A 75 -4.64 0.66 15.14
N ILE A 76 -3.50 1.32 15.29
CA ILE A 76 -2.89 1.59 16.58
C ILE A 76 -3.86 2.31 17.52
N GLY A 77 -3.90 1.90 18.78
CA GLY A 77 -4.78 2.48 19.81
C GLY A 77 -6.25 2.04 19.76
N THR A 78 -6.65 1.23 18.77
CA THR A 78 -8.02 0.71 18.69
C THR A 78 -8.18 -0.60 19.46
N GLU A 79 -9.41 -0.92 19.89
CA GLU A 79 -9.73 -2.17 20.59
C GLU A 79 -9.32 -3.42 19.79
N TYR A 80 -9.49 -3.39 18.47
CA TYR A 80 -9.08 -4.48 17.58
C TYR A 80 -7.55 -4.67 17.53
N ALA A 81 -6.76 -3.61 17.69
CA ALA A 81 -5.31 -3.76 17.78
C ALA A 81 -4.92 -4.41 19.11
N HIS A 82 -5.55 -4.00 20.22
CA HIS A 82 -5.30 -4.59 21.53
C HIS A 82 -5.65 -6.08 21.58
N GLU A 83 -6.72 -6.51 20.92
CA GLU A 83 -7.07 -7.94 20.78
C GLU A 83 -5.94 -8.73 20.10
N ILE A 84 -5.36 -8.21 19.02
CA ILE A 84 -4.24 -8.86 18.34
C ILE A 84 -2.95 -8.80 19.14
N GLU A 85 -2.70 -7.72 19.88
CA GLU A 85 -1.56 -7.64 20.80
C GLU A 85 -1.62 -8.72 21.88
N ASP A 86 -2.80 -8.94 22.46
CA ASP A 86 -3.02 -10.00 23.46
C ASP A 86 -2.83 -11.39 22.85
N TYR A 87 -3.38 -11.63 21.65
CA TYR A 87 -3.14 -12.86 20.90
C TYR A 87 -1.64 -13.13 20.67
N LEU A 88 -0.87 -12.11 20.28
CA LEU A 88 0.57 -12.25 20.05
C LEU A 88 1.34 -12.55 21.34
N VAL A 89 0.97 -11.89 22.45
CA VAL A 89 1.57 -12.17 23.76
C VAL A 89 1.35 -13.63 24.15
N ASP A 90 0.14 -14.14 23.96
CA ASP A 90 -0.20 -15.54 24.27
C ASP A 90 0.55 -16.51 23.36
N LYS A 91 0.64 -16.22 22.05
CA LYS A 91 1.42 -17.03 21.10
C LYS A 91 2.91 -17.08 21.44
N PHE A 92 3.50 -15.95 21.82
CA PHE A 92 4.89 -15.90 22.22
C PHE A 92 5.16 -16.73 23.48
N ARG A 93 4.25 -16.70 24.46
CA ARG A 93 4.33 -17.57 25.64
C ARG A 93 4.14 -19.04 25.29
N GLU A 94 3.21 -19.37 24.38
CA GLU A 94 3.00 -20.73 23.86
C GLU A 94 4.29 -21.29 23.23
N TYR A 95 5.04 -20.46 22.52
CA TYR A 95 6.33 -20.82 21.94
C TYR A 95 7.50 -20.89 22.95
N GLY A 96 7.24 -20.67 24.24
CA GLY A 96 8.21 -20.81 25.30
C GLY A 96 9.03 -19.55 25.61
N LEU A 97 8.61 -18.37 25.14
CA LEU A 97 9.23 -17.12 25.55
C LEU A 97 8.79 -16.75 26.97
N GLU A 98 9.76 -16.61 27.88
CA GLU A 98 9.50 -16.39 29.31
C GLU A 98 9.21 -14.91 29.64
N SER A 99 9.83 -13.97 28.90
CA SER A 99 9.77 -12.52 29.19
C SER A 99 8.98 -11.76 28.13
N VAL A 100 7.67 -12.00 28.07
CA VAL A 100 6.77 -11.35 27.10
C VAL A 100 5.94 -10.27 27.78
N ASN A 101 6.16 -9.02 27.40
CA ASN A 101 5.49 -7.83 27.96
C ASN A 101 4.99 -6.92 26.83
N LYS A 102 3.88 -6.20 27.07
CA LYS A 102 3.44 -5.09 26.23
C LYS A 102 4.02 -3.79 26.77
N GLU A 103 4.73 -3.05 25.92
CA GLU A 103 5.23 -1.72 26.27
C GLU A 103 4.20 -0.66 25.85
N PRO A 104 3.63 0.13 26.78
CA PRO A 104 2.67 1.15 26.44
C PRO A 104 3.37 2.32 25.72
N LEU A 105 2.73 2.84 24.68
CA LEU A 105 3.16 4.04 23.95
C LEU A 105 1.98 4.99 23.81
N ASP A 106 2.21 6.26 24.17
CA ASP A 106 1.23 7.32 23.96
C ASP A 106 1.19 7.68 22.48
N VAL A 107 0.01 7.54 21.88
CA VAL A 107 -0.22 7.79 20.45
C VAL A 107 -1.48 8.60 20.27
N ILE A 108 -1.51 9.40 19.20
CA ILE A 108 -2.72 10.10 18.80
C ILE A 108 -3.59 9.10 18.02
N ASP A 109 -4.66 8.65 18.65
CA ASP A 109 -5.72 7.92 17.94
C ASP A 109 -6.58 8.89 17.14
N TRP A 110 -6.23 9.05 15.86
CA TRP A 110 -7.02 9.83 14.92
C TRP A 110 -8.04 8.91 14.25
N ASN A 111 -9.33 9.14 14.54
CA ASN A 111 -10.42 8.34 13.98
C ASN A 111 -11.63 9.21 13.61
N ALA A 112 -12.00 9.20 12.33
CA ALA A 112 -13.23 9.82 11.86
C ALA A 112 -14.40 8.84 12.02
N LYS A 113 -15.42 9.25 12.81
CA LYS A 113 -16.62 8.45 13.10
C LYS A 113 -17.74 8.63 12.07
N LYS A 114 -17.72 9.74 11.32
CA LYS A 114 -18.74 10.09 10.34
C LYS A 114 -18.04 10.72 9.14
N TRP A 115 -18.48 10.34 7.94
CA TRP A 115 -18.04 10.91 6.67
C TRP A 115 -19.16 10.75 5.66
N ARG A 116 -19.26 11.68 4.73
CA ARG A 116 -20.22 11.67 3.63
C ARG A 116 -19.74 12.64 2.54
N LEU A 117 -20.00 12.30 1.29
CA LEU A 117 -19.80 13.19 0.15
C LEU A 117 -21.09 13.18 -0.67
N THR A 118 -21.65 14.37 -0.88
CA THR A 118 -22.82 14.56 -1.75
C THR A 118 -22.44 15.59 -2.80
N VAL A 119 -22.77 15.30 -4.06
CA VAL A 119 -22.52 16.18 -5.20
C VAL A 119 -23.87 16.66 -5.71
N GLU A 120 -24.08 17.98 -5.69
CA GLU A 120 -25.24 18.61 -6.30
C GLU A 120 -25.01 18.77 -7.80
N THR A 121 -25.98 18.35 -8.60
CA THR A 121 -25.99 18.45 -10.07
C THR A 121 -27.25 19.19 -10.52
N GLU A 122 -27.44 19.44 -11.83
CA GLU A 122 -28.63 20.12 -12.34
C GLU A 122 -29.90 19.29 -12.11
N GLY A 123 -30.51 19.46 -10.94
CA GLY A 123 -31.78 18.85 -10.54
C GLY A 123 -31.68 17.72 -9.53
N ASP A 124 -30.49 17.18 -9.26
CA ASP A 124 -30.31 16.00 -8.41
C ASP A 124 -29.13 16.11 -7.45
N ASN A 125 -29.26 15.44 -6.30
CA ASN A 125 -28.19 15.27 -5.31
C ASN A 125 -27.73 13.80 -5.29
N ILE A 126 -26.46 13.58 -5.62
CA ILE A 126 -25.88 12.24 -5.71
C ILE A 126 -24.95 12.02 -4.52
N GLU A 127 -25.22 10.99 -3.71
CA GLU A 127 -24.29 10.56 -2.67
C GLU A 127 -23.19 9.68 -3.28
N ILE A 128 -21.94 10.05 -3.05
CA ILE A 128 -20.76 9.35 -3.57
C ILE A 128 -20.18 8.47 -2.46
N PRO A 129 -20.03 7.15 -2.69
CA PRO A 129 -19.31 6.29 -1.77
C PRO A 129 -17.89 6.82 -1.55
N CYS A 130 -17.57 7.14 -0.31
CA CYS A 130 -16.28 7.71 0.06
C CYS A 130 -15.81 7.15 1.40
N PHE A 131 -14.53 7.35 1.65
CA PHE A 131 -13.90 7.14 2.94
C PHE A 131 -12.93 8.29 3.20
N TYR A 132 -12.65 8.55 4.46
CA TYR A 132 -11.75 9.62 4.87
C TYR A 132 -10.28 9.20 4.69
N VAL A 133 -9.43 10.20 4.45
CA VAL A 133 -7.97 10.02 4.52
C VAL A 133 -7.52 10.27 5.96
N LEU A 134 -6.66 9.39 6.46
CA LEU A 134 -6.10 9.49 7.81
C LEU A 134 -5.33 10.81 8.00
N ASN A 135 -5.39 11.36 9.22
CA ASN A 135 -4.66 12.56 9.63
C ASN A 135 -5.03 13.83 8.83
N THR A 136 -6.28 13.93 8.37
CA THR A 136 -6.82 15.15 7.75
C THR A 136 -7.57 16.01 8.76
N GLY A 137 -7.82 17.28 8.41
CA GLY A 137 -8.65 18.16 9.22
C GLY A 137 -10.11 17.69 9.22
N PHE A 138 -10.79 17.79 10.36
CA PHE A 138 -12.22 17.54 10.44
C PHE A 138 -12.99 18.74 9.90
N THR A 139 -14.13 18.46 9.24
CA THR A 139 -15.14 19.49 9.01
C THR A 139 -15.93 19.71 10.30
N ASP A 140 -16.61 20.86 10.40
CA ASP A 140 -17.60 21.05 11.47
C ASP A 140 -18.84 20.17 11.24
N GLU A 141 -19.81 20.25 12.14
CA GLU A 141 -21.05 19.48 12.07
C GLU A 141 -21.91 19.82 10.83
N LYS A 142 -21.76 21.02 10.27
CA LYS A 142 -22.47 21.45 9.07
C LYS A 142 -21.81 20.92 7.80
N GLY A 143 -20.56 20.48 7.90
CA GLY A 143 -19.75 20.09 6.77
C GLY A 143 -19.28 21.30 5.96
N ILE A 144 -18.63 21.03 4.84
CA ILE A 144 -18.21 22.07 3.89
C ILE A 144 -19.07 21.95 2.65
N ASN A 145 -19.77 23.02 2.28
CA ASN A 145 -20.43 23.16 0.98
C ASN A 145 -19.70 24.23 0.17
N ALA A 146 -19.15 23.84 -0.98
CA ALA A 146 -18.45 24.72 -1.90
C ALA A 146 -18.40 24.08 -3.30
N PRO A 147 -18.23 24.89 -4.36
CA PRO A 147 -18.05 24.35 -5.71
C PRO A 147 -16.85 23.40 -5.77
N MET A 148 -16.98 22.33 -6.55
CA MET A 148 -15.90 21.37 -6.77
C MET A 148 -15.09 21.76 -8.00
N VAL A 149 -13.79 21.47 -7.97
CA VAL A 149 -12.89 21.72 -9.10
C VAL A 149 -11.91 20.58 -9.29
N TYR A 150 -11.91 20.00 -10.49
CA TYR A 150 -10.96 18.96 -10.85
C TYR A 150 -9.66 19.56 -11.37
N ILE A 151 -8.53 19.06 -10.86
CA ILE A 151 -7.20 19.56 -11.23
C ILE A 151 -6.30 18.50 -11.86
N GLY A 152 -6.73 17.25 -12.01
CA GLY A 152 -5.84 16.16 -12.40
C GLY A 152 -5.06 15.62 -11.21
N THR A 153 -3.73 15.46 -11.33
CA THR A 153 -2.94 14.64 -10.38
C THR A 153 -2.54 15.32 -9.08
N GLY A 154 -3.04 16.54 -8.81
CA GLY A 154 -2.70 17.30 -7.61
C GLY A 154 -1.23 17.76 -7.54
N LYS A 155 -0.52 17.84 -8.68
CA LYS A 155 0.87 18.33 -8.71
C LYS A 155 0.88 19.86 -8.76
N GLU A 156 1.97 20.50 -8.35
CA GLU A 156 2.07 21.97 -8.32
C GLU A 156 1.68 22.66 -9.65
N LYS A 157 2.07 22.06 -10.78
CA LYS A 157 1.73 22.54 -12.13
C LYS A 157 0.22 22.56 -12.42
N ASP A 158 -0.55 21.72 -11.72
CA ASP A 158 -1.98 21.54 -11.92
C ASP A 158 -2.75 22.67 -11.21
N PHE A 159 -2.30 23.03 -10.01
CA PHE A 159 -2.82 24.19 -9.26
C PHE A 159 -2.56 25.54 -9.95
N LYS A 160 -1.53 25.65 -10.80
CA LYS A 160 -1.23 26.90 -11.54
C LYS A 160 -2.22 27.20 -12.67
N LYS A 161 -3.00 26.21 -13.11
CA LYS A 161 -3.89 26.32 -14.27
C LYS A 161 -5.33 26.65 -13.91
N VAL A 162 -5.69 26.52 -12.63
CA VAL A 162 -7.07 26.54 -12.18
C VAL A 162 -7.19 27.34 -10.88
N ASP A 163 -8.17 28.23 -10.80
CA ASP A 163 -8.47 28.93 -9.55
C ASP A 163 -9.16 27.98 -8.56
N VAL A 164 -8.45 27.62 -7.49
CA VAL A 164 -8.93 26.71 -6.45
C VAL A 164 -9.46 27.44 -5.20
N LYS A 165 -9.40 28.78 -5.18
CA LYS A 165 -9.81 29.53 -3.98
C LYS A 165 -11.29 29.29 -3.69
N ASN A 166 -11.58 28.94 -2.43
CA ASN A 166 -12.93 28.65 -1.92
C ASN A 166 -13.64 27.49 -2.65
N LYS A 167 -12.90 26.53 -3.20
CA LYS A 167 -13.44 25.35 -3.89
C LYS A 167 -12.92 24.06 -3.24
N ILE A 168 -13.70 22.99 -3.35
CA ILE A 168 -13.26 21.65 -2.98
C ILE A 168 -12.48 21.06 -4.16
N VAL A 169 -11.20 20.80 -3.96
CA VAL A 169 -10.34 20.23 -5.00
C VAL A 169 -10.58 18.73 -5.14
N VAL A 170 -10.78 18.28 -6.37
CA VAL A 170 -10.80 16.86 -6.75
C VAL A 170 -9.52 16.57 -7.53
N ALA A 171 -8.79 15.55 -7.10
CA ALA A 171 -7.56 15.14 -7.74
C ALA A 171 -7.48 13.62 -7.85
N ASP A 172 -6.79 13.15 -8.88
CA ASP A 172 -6.53 11.74 -9.11
C ASP A 172 -5.41 11.24 -8.22
N ILE A 173 -5.62 10.05 -7.66
CA ILE A 173 -4.56 9.25 -7.04
C ILE A 173 -4.01 8.32 -8.11
N GLU A 174 -2.85 8.68 -8.67
CA GLU A 174 -2.12 7.81 -9.59
C GLU A 174 -1.50 6.64 -8.82
N MET A 175 -2.10 5.46 -8.90
CA MET A 175 -1.44 4.22 -8.47
C MET A 175 -0.68 3.62 -9.66
N PRO A 176 0.66 3.57 -9.63
CA PRO A 176 1.40 2.97 -10.72
C PRO A 176 1.11 1.47 -10.79
N THR A 177 0.49 1.02 -11.88
CA THR A 177 0.36 -0.40 -12.23
C THR A 177 1.70 -0.90 -12.79
N LEU A 178 2.71 -1.01 -11.94
CA LEU A 178 3.96 -1.64 -12.33
C LEU A 178 3.72 -3.16 -12.44
N PRO A 179 3.96 -3.81 -13.60
CA PRO A 179 4.02 -5.28 -13.67
C PRO A 179 5.35 -5.77 -13.09
N PHE A 180 5.76 -5.23 -11.93
CA PHE A 180 7.04 -5.51 -11.29
C PHE A 180 7.17 -7.01 -11.00
N GLY A 181 6.10 -7.65 -10.53
CA GLY A 181 6.03 -9.11 -10.34
C GLY A 181 6.36 -9.88 -11.62
N LYS A 182 5.74 -9.53 -12.77
CA LYS A 182 6.00 -10.19 -14.07
C LYS A 182 7.44 -9.98 -14.55
N ILE A 183 7.99 -8.79 -14.35
CA ILE A 183 9.37 -8.46 -14.75
C ILE A 183 10.39 -9.23 -13.89
N ILE A 184 10.19 -9.31 -12.57
CA ILE A 184 11.08 -10.07 -11.68
C ILE A 184 10.96 -11.58 -11.96
N LYS A 185 9.75 -12.09 -12.20
CA LYS A 185 9.49 -13.50 -12.58
C LYS A 185 10.20 -13.88 -13.88
N LEU A 186 10.10 -13.06 -14.93
CA LEU A 186 10.80 -13.28 -16.20
C LEU A 186 12.32 -13.25 -16.03
N ALA A 187 12.83 -12.31 -15.23
CA ALA A 187 14.25 -12.16 -15.03
C ALA A 187 14.85 -13.18 -14.04
N LYS A 188 14.01 -14.00 -13.37
CA LYS A 188 14.38 -14.99 -12.34
C LYS A 188 15.39 -14.43 -11.32
N LEU A 189 15.24 -13.15 -10.98
CA LEU A 189 16.21 -12.41 -10.18
C LEU A 189 16.09 -12.75 -8.69
N PHE A 190 14.86 -13.01 -8.24
CA PHE A 190 14.50 -13.42 -6.88
C PHE A 190 13.36 -14.44 -6.91
N TYR A 191 13.20 -15.21 -5.85
CA TYR A 191 11.96 -15.94 -5.59
C TYR A 191 10.91 -14.90 -5.16
N VAL A 192 9.89 -14.70 -5.98
CA VAL A 192 8.77 -13.81 -5.68
C VAL A 192 7.57 -14.69 -5.41
N SER A 193 7.11 -14.71 -4.16
CA SER A 193 5.76 -15.19 -3.83
C SER A 193 4.80 -14.03 -4.03
N ASP A 194 4.11 -14.05 -5.16
CA ASP A 194 2.93 -13.22 -5.41
C ASP A 194 1.74 -14.18 -5.44
N PRO A 195 0.80 -14.12 -4.48
CA PRO A 195 -0.33 -15.05 -4.40
C PRO A 195 -1.27 -14.95 -5.61
N THR A 196 -1.10 -13.95 -6.47
CA THR A 196 -1.89 -13.77 -7.69
C THR A 196 -1.15 -14.18 -8.98
N ASN A 197 0.06 -14.78 -8.90
CA ASN A 197 0.86 -15.17 -10.08
C ASN A 197 1.71 -16.44 -9.99
#